data_AF-A0AAJ0GTK9-F1
#
_entry.id   AF-A0AAJ0GTK9-F1
#
_cell.length_a   1.000
_cell.length_b   1.000
_cell.length_c   1.000
_cell.angle_alpha   90.00
_cell.angle_beta   90.00
_cell.angle_gamma   90.00
#
_symmetry.space_group_name_H-M   'P 1'
#
loop_
_entity.id
_entity.type
_entity.pdbx_description
1 polymer ?
#
loop_
_entity_poly.entity_id
_entity_poly.type
_entity_poly.pdbx_seq_one_letter_code
_entity_poly.pdbx_strand_id
1 'polypeptide(L)'
;MSLLSAHLEQISISCQSIDSLPFPPPRIFTNALLSNPDITSLIRDTEAHERALFSVPPPAPPASRQNPDPPKPSSRRQTVFNVAAGEVTTGPPPNSTRSSGPVARRNTAVVAVLGGDLHAQIVRGRGGQGGRGEGGDVDIEVLLHGAEKLCAVYPLPGAVERIPAQRQKFAQQSNTLAYYEAKVAEQQEALERMNLEKVLDDGEEEADGDEEA
;
A
#
# COMPACT_ATOMS: atom_id res chain seq x y z
N MET A 1 45.77 5.31 80.55
CA MET A 1 44.36 5.01 80.20
C MET A 1 43.76 6.00 79.19
N SER A 2 44.22 7.26 79.08
CA SER A 2 43.58 8.24 78.15
C SER A 2 43.91 8.06 76.66
N LEU A 3 45.06 7.47 76.32
CA LEU A 3 45.42 7.24 74.91
C LEU A 3 44.59 6.13 74.28
N LEU A 4 44.28 5.08 75.06
CA LEU A 4 43.37 4.00 74.63
C LEU A 4 41.94 4.53 74.43
N SER A 5 41.45 5.39 75.34
CA SER A 5 40.12 5.99 75.20
C SER A 5 40.02 6.89 73.97
N ALA A 6 41.06 7.68 73.67
CA ALA A 6 41.11 8.51 72.47
C ALA A 6 41.03 7.69 71.17
N HIS A 7 41.73 6.54 71.10
CA HIS A 7 41.63 5.66 69.94
C HIS A 7 40.27 4.98 69.82
N LEU A 8 39.66 4.55 70.93
CA LEU A 8 38.30 3.98 70.91
C LEU A 8 37.25 5.01 70.48
N GLU A 9 37.40 6.26 70.92
CA GLU A 9 36.55 7.37 70.49
C GLU A 9 36.71 7.65 68.99
N GLN A 10 37.95 7.67 68.49
CA GLN A 10 38.23 7.86 67.05
C GLN A 10 37.65 6.72 66.18
N ILE A 11 37.73 5.47 66.65
CA ILE A 11 37.12 4.32 65.97
C ILE A 11 35.60 4.47 65.97
N SER A 12 35.00 4.86 67.09
CA SER A 12 33.55 5.08 67.20
C SER A 12 33.07 6.18 66.24
N ILE A 13 33.79 7.30 66.17
CA ILE A 13 33.47 8.41 65.26
C ILE A 13 33.57 7.95 63.80
N SER A 14 34.60 7.17 63.46
CA SER A 14 34.80 6.66 62.10
C SER A 14 33.71 5.66 61.71
N CYS A 15 33.30 4.76 62.62
CA CYS A 15 32.19 3.83 62.39
C CYS A 15 30.86 4.56 62.17
N GLN A 16 30.53 5.55 63.00
CA GLN A 16 29.33 6.36 62.82
C GLN A 16 29.38 7.13 61.50
N SER A 17 30.53 7.68 61.13
CA SER A 17 30.71 8.35 59.84
C SER A 17 30.46 7.40 58.68
N ILE A 18 31.01 6.18 58.69
CA ILE A 18 30.88 5.22 57.59
C ILE A 18 29.44 4.70 57.47
N ASP A 19 28.77 4.43 58.58
CA ASP A 19 27.38 3.95 58.60
C ASP A 19 26.38 5.06 58.21
N SER A 20 26.68 6.31 58.58
CA SER A 20 25.85 7.46 58.20
C SER A 20 26.04 7.93 56.75
N LEU A 21 26.98 7.35 56.01
CA LEU A 21 27.13 7.68 54.58
C LEU A 21 25.86 7.25 53.84
N PRO A 22 25.20 8.18 53.12
CA PRO A 22 23.98 7.87 52.37
C PRO A 22 24.35 7.06 51.13
N PHE A 23 24.55 5.76 51.30
CA PHE A 23 24.65 4.84 50.19
C PHE A 23 23.27 4.67 49.58
N PRO A 24 23.06 5.03 48.30
CA PRO A 24 21.80 4.74 47.66
C PRO A 24 21.61 3.22 47.66
N PRO A 25 20.49 2.69 48.20
CA PRO A 25 20.21 1.27 48.10
C PRO A 25 20.26 0.86 46.63
N PRO A 26 20.67 -0.38 46.31
CA PRO A 26 20.77 -0.83 44.93
C PRO A 26 19.42 -0.62 44.24
N ARG A 27 19.34 0.40 43.37
CA ARG A 27 18.11 0.72 42.68
C ARG A 27 17.89 -0.35 41.61
N ILE A 28 16.81 -1.09 41.77
CA ILE A 28 16.39 -2.21 40.92
C ILE A 28 16.31 -1.81 39.43
N PHE A 29 16.15 -0.53 39.13
CA PHE A 29 15.80 -0.07 37.79
C PHE A 29 16.95 0.03 36.78
N THR A 30 18.21 0.27 37.19
CA THR A 30 19.30 0.45 36.20
C THR A 30 19.83 -0.87 35.63
N ASN A 31 19.89 -1.94 36.43
CA ASN A 31 20.26 -3.26 35.93
C ASN A 31 19.08 -4.03 35.31
N ALA A 32 17.83 -3.81 35.75
CA ALA A 32 16.68 -4.49 35.16
C ALA A 32 16.32 -3.97 33.76
N LEU A 33 16.43 -2.66 33.50
CA LEU A 33 16.15 -2.07 32.18
C LEU A 33 17.19 -2.43 31.11
N LEU A 34 18.44 -2.71 31.53
CA LEU A 34 19.52 -3.12 30.63
C LEU A 34 19.65 -4.65 30.50
N SER A 35 19.04 -5.44 31.37
CA SER A 35 19.32 -6.87 31.45
C SER A 35 18.51 -7.73 30.48
N ASN A 36 17.27 -7.41 30.11
CA ASN A 36 16.53 -8.19 29.10
C ASN A 36 15.39 -7.37 28.46
N PRO A 37 15.62 -6.54 27.43
CA PRO A 37 14.61 -6.46 26.40
C PRO A 37 14.47 -7.89 25.83
N ASP A 38 13.26 -8.42 25.77
CA ASP A 38 13.05 -9.71 25.10
C ASP A 38 13.69 -9.61 23.71
N ILE A 39 14.65 -10.49 23.39
CA ILE A 39 15.33 -10.46 22.09
C ILE A 39 14.30 -10.50 20.95
N THR A 40 13.14 -11.10 21.18
CA THR A 40 11.99 -11.13 20.26
C THR A 40 11.29 -9.78 20.08
N SER A 41 11.37 -8.84 21.03
CA SER A 41 10.86 -7.47 20.85
C SER A 41 11.83 -6.59 20.06
N LEU A 42 13.14 -6.88 20.12
CA LEU A 42 14.18 -6.17 19.36
C LEU A 42 14.42 -6.78 17.98
N ILE A 43 14.36 -8.10 17.88
CA ILE A 43 14.51 -8.93 16.69
C ILE A 43 13.23 -9.76 16.58
N ARG A 44 12.15 -9.09 16.16
CA ARG A 44 10.95 -9.81 15.71
C ARG A 44 11.24 -10.41 14.34
N ASP A 45 10.68 -11.59 14.08
CA ASP A 45 10.64 -12.10 12.72
C ASP A 45 9.96 -11.07 11.81
N THR A 46 10.56 -10.83 10.64
CA THR A 46 10.00 -9.90 9.67
C THR A 46 8.59 -10.32 9.27
N GLU A 47 7.64 -9.40 9.30
CA GLU A 47 6.27 -9.71 8.88
C GLU A 47 6.21 -9.95 7.36
N ALA A 48 5.19 -10.64 6.85
CA ALA A 48 5.14 -11.03 5.43
C ALA A 48 5.28 -9.84 4.46
N HIS A 49 4.73 -8.69 4.83
CA HIS A 49 4.83 -7.47 4.06
C HIS A 49 6.19 -6.76 4.18
N GLU A 50 6.88 -6.90 5.32
CA GLU A 50 8.27 -6.43 5.50
C GLU A 50 9.25 -7.31 4.71
N ARG A 51 9.06 -8.63 4.74
CA ARG A 51 9.81 -9.59 3.90
C ARG A 51 9.72 -9.24 2.42
N ALA A 52 8.57 -8.77 1.97
CA ALA A 52 8.35 -8.40 0.58
C ALA A 52 9.10 -7.13 0.14
N LEU A 53 9.63 -6.32 1.08
CA LEU A 53 10.50 -5.16 0.78
C LEU A 53 11.94 -5.59 0.49
N PHE A 54 12.42 -6.67 1.14
CA PHE A 54 13.81 -7.12 1.08
C PHE A 54 14.01 -8.45 0.35
N SER A 55 12.91 -9.11 -0.04
CA SER A 55 12.91 -10.34 -0.83
C SER A 55 12.50 -10.08 -2.26
N VAL A 56 13.29 -10.61 -3.20
CA VAL A 56 12.95 -10.58 -4.62
C VAL A 56 12.01 -11.75 -4.93
N PRO A 57 10.83 -11.52 -5.51
CA PRO A 57 9.93 -12.60 -5.91
C PRO A 57 10.64 -13.60 -6.82
N PRO A 58 10.41 -14.92 -6.64
CA PRO A 58 10.96 -15.92 -7.54
C PRO A 58 10.53 -15.60 -8.98
N PRO A 59 11.41 -15.77 -9.98
CA PRO A 59 11.06 -15.54 -11.37
C PRO A 59 9.87 -16.44 -11.72
N ALA A 60 8.88 -15.87 -12.43
CA ALA A 60 7.71 -16.62 -12.87
C ALA A 60 8.17 -17.89 -13.61
N PRO A 61 7.52 -19.04 -13.36
CA PRO A 61 7.88 -20.28 -14.03
C PRO A 61 7.82 -20.03 -15.54
N PRO A 62 8.81 -20.53 -16.31
CA PRO A 62 8.80 -20.37 -17.75
C PRO A 62 7.47 -20.91 -18.26
N ALA A 63 6.77 -20.10 -19.07
CA ALA A 63 5.53 -20.52 -19.70
C ALA A 63 5.79 -21.89 -20.35
N SER A 64 5.12 -22.92 -19.81
CA SER A 64 5.11 -24.26 -20.39
C SER A 64 4.51 -24.11 -21.78
N ARG A 65 5.36 -23.87 -22.78
CA ARG A 65 5.01 -24.06 -24.17
C ARG A 65 4.68 -25.53 -24.31
N GLN A 66 3.39 -25.82 -24.40
CA GLN A 66 2.90 -27.08 -24.92
C GLN A 66 3.47 -27.21 -26.34
N ASN A 67 4.55 -27.99 -26.47
CA ASN A 67 4.90 -28.73 -27.68
C ASN A 67 5.95 -29.79 -27.30
N PRO A 68 5.74 -31.08 -27.63
CA PRO A 68 6.68 -32.12 -27.32
C PRO A 68 7.71 -32.23 -28.45
N ASP A 69 8.95 -31.80 -28.20
CA ASP A 69 10.09 -32.16 -29.04
C ASP A 69 11.30 -32.56 -28.16
N PRO A 70 12.15 -33.51 -28.62
CA PRO A 70 12.99 -34.35 -27.76
C PRO A 70 14.24 -33.65 -27.19
N PRO A 71 14.89 -34.24 -26.15
CA PRO A 71 15.72 -33.51 -25.20
C PRO A 71 17.14 -33.27 -25.72
N LYS A 72 17.63 -32.02 -25.62
CA LYS A 72 19.03 -31.65 -25.78
C LYS A 72 19.63 -31.31 -24.40
N PRO A 73 20.85 -31.77 -24.06
CA PRO A 73 21.28 -31.85 -22.67
C PRO A 73 21.69 -30.49 -22.09
N SER A 74 21.21 -30.25 -20.88
CA SER A 74 21.81 -29.50 -19.77
C SER A 74 22.92 -28.51 -20.14
N SER A 75 22.54 -27.28 -20.50
CA SER A 75 23.44 -26.13 -20.45
C SER A 75 23.54 -25.65 -19.00
N ARG A 76 24.60 -26.10 -18.35
CA ARG A 76 25.11 -25.70 -17.04
C ARG A 76 24.96 -24.18 -16.85
N ARG A 77 24.24 -23.78 -15.80
CA ARG A 77 24.02 -22.41 -15.31
C ARG A 77 25.32 -21.59 -15.42
N GLN A 78 25.32 -20.55 -16.23
CA GLN A 78 26.38 -19.55 -16.24
C GLN A 78 25.82 -18.25 -15.67
N THR A 79 26.10 -17.98 -14.40
CA THR A 79 25.91 -16.64 -13.82
C THR A 79 27.11 -15.80 -14.23
N VAL A 80 26.97 -15.01 -15.30
CA VAL A 80 27.97 -13.99 -15.63
C VAL A 80 27.70 -12.76 -14.75
N PHE A 81 28.70 -12.39 -13.95
CA PHE A 81 28.70 -11.13 -13.22
C PHE A 81 29.03 -10.02 -14.23
N ASN A 82 28.08 -9.15 -14.52
CA ASN A 82 28.35 -7.96 -15.32
C ASN A 82 28.93 -6.89 -14.41
N VAL A 83 30.20 -6.55 -14.63
CA VAL A 83 30.88 -5.43 -13.98
C VAL A 83 30.99 -4.31 -15.01
N ALA A 84 30.10 -3.33 -14.95
CA ALA A 84 30.25 -2.06 -15.64
C ALA A 84 30.16 -0.94 -14.61
N ALA A 85 31.25 -0.19 -14.44
CA ALA A 85 31.32 1.05 -13.66
C ALA A 85 30.94 0.96 -12.16
N GLY A 86 31.31 -0.12 -11.47
CA GLY A 86 31.39 -0.14 -9.99
C GLY A 86 30.14 -0.56 -9.22
N GLU A 87 29.06 -0.98 -9.88
CA GLU A 87 27.88 -1.55 -9.21
C GLU A 87 27.67 -3.01 -9.64
N VAL A 88 27.56 -3.92 -8.65
CA VAL A 88 27.33 -5.36 -8.89
C VAL A 88 25.83 -5.62 -8.83
N THR A 89 25.18 -5.76 -9.99
CA THR A 89 23.75 -6.08 -10.09
C THR A 89 23.54 -7.49 -10.65
N THR A 90 22.76 -8.32 -9.95
CA THR A 90 22.33 -9.65 -10.41
C THR A 90 20.99 -9.52 -11.16
N GLY A 91 21.04 -9.24 -12.46
CA GLY A 91 19.84 -9.09 -13.30
C GLY A 91 20.02 -9.69 -14.70
N PRO A 92 18.94 -10.16 -15.36
CA PRO A 92 19.01 -10.73 -16.72
C PRO A 92 19.45 -9.67 -17.75
N PRO A 93 20.03 -10.09 -18.89
CA PRO A 93 20.64 -9.18 -19.86
C PRO A 93 19.63 -8.18 -20.48
N PRO A 94 20.08 -6.97 -20.83
CA PRO A 94 19.20 -5.87 -21.26
C PRO A 94 18.53 -6.04 -22.63
N ASN A 95 18.71 -7.18 -23.31
CA ASN A 95 18.21 -7.39 -24.68
C ASN A 95 17.01 -8.35 -24.77
N SER A 96 16.29 -8.61 -23.69
CA SER A 96 15.05 -9.39 -23.73
C SER A 96 13.83 -8.49 -23.88
N THR A 97 13.79 -7.74 -24.98
CA THR A 97 12.60 -7.03 -25.45
C THR A 97 11.65 -8.05 -26.08
N ARG A 98 10.41 -8.12 -25.55
CA ARG A 98 9.20 -8.77 -26.11
C ARG A 98 8.90 -10.20 -25.63
N SER A 99 8.26 -10.30 -24.45
CA SER A 99 6.87 -10.82 -24.34
C SER A 99 6.38 -10.85 -22.88
N SER A 100 5.36 -10.02 -22.58
CA SER A 100 4.42 -10.07 -21.43
C SER A 100 5.01 -10.04 -20.01
N GLY A 101 4.91 -8.99 -19.19
CA GLY A 101 4.42 -7.63 -19.34
C GLY A 101 5.06 -6.75 -18.24
N PRO A 102 4.97 -5.43 -18.33
CA PRO A 102 5.52 -4.53 -17.32
C PRO A 102 4.54 -4.48 -16.13
N VAL A 103 5.02 -4.17 -14.91
CA VAL A 103 4.23 -3.89 -13.68
C VAL A 103 4.15 -5.01 -12.61
N ALA A 104 4.60 -6.25 -12.85
CA ALA A 104 4.53 -7.29 -11.79
C ALA A 104 5.59 -7.19 -10.66
N ARG A 105 6.54 -6.24 -10.73
CA ARG A 105 7.72 -6.22 -9.83
C ARG A 105 7.84 -5.03 -8.87
N ARG A 106 6.87 -4.09 -8.84
CA ARG A 106 7.05 -2.83 -8.10
C ARG A 106 6.30 -2.72 -6.77
N ASN A 107 5.31 -3.59 -6.50
CA ASN A 107 4.37 -3.38 -5.38
C ASN A 107 4.13 -4.66 -4.53
N THR A 108 5.14 -5.49 -4.33
CA THR A 108 5.03 -6.77 -3.60
C THR A 108 4.60 -6.60 -2.14
N ALA A 109 5.13 -5.59 -1.45
CA ALA A 109 4.76 -5.28 -0.07
C ALA A 109 3.31 -4.81 0.03
N VAL A 110 2.87 -3.97 -0.90
CA VAL A 110 1.48 -3.48 -0.96
C VAL A 110 0.52 -4.63 -1.23
N VAL A 111 0.87 -5.56 -2.13
CA VAL A 111 0.10 -6.79 -2.39
C VAL A 111 0.03 -7.69 -1.14
N ALA A 112 1.13 -7.79 -0.38
CA ALA A 112 1.15 -8.61 0.83
C ALA A 112 0.24 -8.05 1.94
N VAL A 113 0.10 -6.72 2.05
CA VAL A 113 -0.80 -6.07 3.02
C VAL A 113 -2.25 -6.07 2.55
N LEU A 114 -2.50 -5.70 1.29
CA LEU A 114 -3.86 -5.58 0.75
C LEU A 114 -4.49 -6.93 0.40
N GLY A 115 -3.66 -7.93 0.11
CA GLY A 115 -4.07 -9.16 -0.56
C GLY A 115 -4.07 -9.01 -2.09
N GLY A 116 -3.97 -10.13 -2.79
CA GLY A 116 -3.96 -10.17 -4.26
C GLY A 116 -5.23 -9.61 -4.89
N ASP A 117 -6.40 -9.94 -4.32
CA ASP A 117 -7.70 -9.56 -4.88
C ASP A 117 -7.98 -8.07 -4.76
N LEU A 118 -7.78 -7.49 -3.57
CA LEU A 118 -8.00 -6.06 -3.33
C LEU A 118 -7.00 -5.20 -4.12
N HIS A 119 -5.72 -5.63 -4.17
CA HIS A 119 -4.73 -4.95 -5.00
C HIS A 119 -5.08 -5.06 -6.50
N ALA A 120 -5.54 -6.22 -6.97
CA ALA A 120 -5.98 -6.39 -8.36
C ALA A 120 -7.18 -5.51 -8.69
N GLN A 121 -8.14 -5.35 -7.77
CA GLN A 121 -9.29 -4.46 -7.93
C GLN A 121 -8.86 -3.00 -8.06
N ILE A 122 -7.96 -2.53 -7.19
CA ILE A 122 -7.42 -1.17 -7.23
C ILE A 122 -6.62 -0.93 -8.52
N VAL A 123 -5.77 -1.88 -8.93
CA VAL A 123 -4.97 -1.75 -10.16
C VAL A 123 -5.84 -1.78 -11.41
N ARG A 124 -6.89 -2.61 -11.42
CA ARG A 124 -7.88 -2.66 -12.51
C ARG A 124 -8.63 -1.34 -12.64
N GLY A 125 -9.09 -0.78 -11.52
CA GLY A 125 -9.77 0.52 -11.49
C GLY A 125 -8.87 1.70 -11.84
N ARG A 126 -7.54 1.59 -11.63
CA ARG A 126 -6.57 2.66 -11.93
C ARG A 126 -6.12 2.71 -13.39
N GLY A 127 -6.68 1.87 -14.27
CA GLY A 127 -6.34 1.82 -15.68
C GLY A 127 -5.15 0.89 -15.95
N GLY A 128 -5.46 -0.28 -16.51
CA GLY A 128 -4.45 -1.20 -17.03
C GLY A 128 -3.76 -0.61 -18.25
N GLN A 129 -2.42 -0.53 -18.21
CA GLN A 129 -1.52 -0.58 -19.35
C GLN A 129 -1.73 0.49 -20.46
N GLY A 130 -1.16 1.67 -20.24
CA GLY A 130 -0.63 2.50 -21.34
C GLY A 130 -1.65 3.26 -22.18
N GLY A 131 -2.15 4.37 -21.66
CA GLY A 131 -2.91 5.31 -22.46
C GLY A 131 -3.20 6.59 -21.69
N ARG A 132 -2.66 7.70 -22.17
CA ARG A 132 -3.33 8.99 -21.97
C ARG A 132 -4.71 8.84 -22.60
N GLY A 133 -5.78 8.93 -21.83
CA GLY A 133 -7.13 9.03 -22.37
C GLY A 133 -8.14 8.17 -21.64
N GLU A 134 -9.22 8.83 -21.22
CA GLU A 134 -10.48 8.30 -20.73
C GLU A 134 -10.49 7.72 -19.31
N GLY A 135 -11.09 8.52 -18.41
CA GLY A 135 -11.28 8.22 -17.01
C GLY A 135 -12.13 6.98 -16.83
N GLY A 136 -11.47 5.85 -16.60
CA GLY A 136 -12.11 4.71 -15.94
C GLY A 136 -12.54 5.15 -14.55
N ASP A 137 -13.79 4.85 -14.20
CA ASP A 137 -14.33 5.06 -12.86
C ASP A 137 -13.44 4.33 -11.85
N VAL A 138 -12.67 5.12 -11.10
CA VAL A 138 -11.93 4.62 -9.95
C VAL A 138 -12.95 4.43 -8.84
N ASP A 139 -13.12 3.18 -8.41
CA ASP A 139 -13.93 2.90 -7.22
C ASP A 139 -13.25 3.50 -5.97
N ILE A 140 -13.76 4.66 -5.57
CA ILE A 140 -13.22 5.47 -4.46
C ILE A 140 -13.37 4.71 -3.14
N GLU A 141 -14.42 3.90 -2.95
CA GLU A 141 -14.63 3.15 -1.71
C GLU A 141 -13.60 2.04 -1.55
N VAL A 142 -13.32 1.30 -2.64
CA VAL A 142 -12.27 0.29 -2.66
C VAL A 142 -10.90 0.91 -2.41
N LEU A 143 -10.64 2.09 -2.97
CA LEU A 143 -9.39 2.82 -2.76
C LEU A 143 -9.23 3.29 -1.30
N LEU A 144 -10.29 3.85 -0.70
CA LEU A 144 -10.28 4.29 0.69
C LEU A 144 -10.16 3.10 1.66
N HIS A 145 -10.83 1.98 1.36
CA HIS A 145 -10.67 0.74 2.12
C HIS A 145 -9.24 0.17 2.04
N GLY A 146 -8.62 0.22 0.86
CA GLY A 146 -7.21 -0.13 0.70
C GLY A 146 -6.27 0.81 1.50
N ALA A 147 -6.55 2.10 1.48
CA ALA A 147 -5.78 3.09 2.25
C ALA A 147 -5.87 2.85 3.76
N GLU A 148 -7.05 2.48 4.28
CA GLU A 148 -7.22 2.10 5.69
C GLU A 148 -6.40 0.86 6.06
N LYS A 149 -6.46 -0.19 5.24
CA LYS A 149 -5.67 -1.41 5.46
C LYS A 149 -4.17 -1.14 5.45
N LEU A 150 -3.70 -0.25 4.58
CA LEU A 150 -2.29 0.17 4.57
C LEU A 150 -1.95 1.01 5.79
N CYS A 151 -2.81 1.93 6.22
CA CYS A 151 -2.59 2.76 7.40
C CYS A 151 -2.57 1.96 8.72
N ALA A 152 -3.23 0.81 8.76
CA ALA A 152 -3.20 -0.08 9.93
C ALA A 152 -1.80 -0.66 10.18
N VAL A 153 -1.04 -0.94 9.11
CA VAL A 153 0.32 -1.51 9.18
C VAL A 153 1.38 -0.41 9.17
N TYR A 154 1.17 0.63 8.36
CA TYR A 154 2.06 1.76 8.20
C TYR A 154 1.32 3.06 8.55
N PRO A 155 1.29 3.46 9.84
CA PRO A 155 0.56 4.64 10.26
C PRO A 155 1.20 5.89 9.65
N LEU A 156 0.43 6.61 8.83
CA LEU A 156 0.82 7.88 8.26
C LEU A 156 0.12 9.02 9.02
N PRO A 157 0.85 9.97 9.63
CA PRO A 157 0.25 11.10 10.32
C PRO A 157 -0.71 11.87 9.41
N GLY A 158 -1.91 12.16 9.92
CA GLY A 158 -2.97 12.86 9.18
C GLY A 158 -3.77 11.99 8.19
N ALA A 159 -3.32 10.78 7.82
CA ALA A 159 -4.11 9.91 6.95
C ALA A 159 -5.40 9.44 7.64
N VAL A 160 -5.32 9.18 8.95
CA VAL A 160 -6.45 8.75 9.79
C VAL A 160 -7.59 9.79 9.79
N GLU A 161 -7.27 11.07 9.67
CA GLU A 161 -8.27 12.15 9.60
C GLU A 161 -8.77 12.39 8.17
N ARG A 162 -7.89 12.27 7.18
CA ARG A 162 -8.20 12.54 5.78
C ARG A 162 -9.09 11.47 5.14
N ILE A 163 -8.91 10.20 5.49
CA ILE A 163 -9.72 9.09 4.98
C ILE A 163 -11.22 9.28 5.27
N PRO A 164 -11.66 9.49 6.53
CA PRO A 164 -13.08 9.69 6.82
C PRO A 164 -13.62 11.00 6.23
N ALA A 165 -12.81 12.07 6.21
CA ALA A 165 -13.20 13.31 5.54
C ALA A 165 -13.46 13.10 4.04
N GLN A 166 -12.62 12.31 3.38
CA GLN A 166 -12.78 11.98 1.96
C GLN A 166 -14.02 11.10 1.72
N ARG A 167 -14.32 10.14 2.61
CA ARG A 167 -15.56 9.35 2.55
C ARG A 167 -16.79 10.23 2.65
N GLN A 168 -16.83 11.15 3.62
CA GLN A 168 -17.96 12.06 3.78
C GLN A 168 -18.16 12.93 2.53
N LYS A 169 -17.07 13.46 1.97
CA LYS A 169 -17.12 14.24 0.74
C LYS A 169 -17.65 13.41 -0.43
N PHE A 170 -17.19 12.16 -0.58
CA PHE A 170 -17.67 11.26 -1.62
C PHE A 170 -19.16 10.90 -1.44
N ALA A 171 -19.63 10.66 -0.22
CA ALA A 171 -21.04 10.44 0.07
C ALA A 171 -21.91 11.67 -0.30
N GLN A 172 -21.43 12.88 -0.02
CA GLN A 172 -22.13 14.11 -0.43
C GLN A 172 -22.15 14.28 -1.96
N GLN A 173 -21.03 14.02 -2.62
CA GLN A 173 -20.91 14.15 -4.08
C GLN A 173 -21.74 13.10 -4.81
N SER A 174 -21.77 11.85 -4.34
CA SER A 174 -22.59 10.78 -4.93
C SER A 174 -24.09 11.08 -4.84
N ASN A 175 -24.57 11.56 -3.68
CA ASN A 175 -25.95 12.01 -3.55
C ASN A 175 -26.28 13.19 -4.48
N THR A 176 -25.33 14.12 -4.64
CA THR A 176 -25.48 15.28 -5.53
C THR A 176 -25.49 14.86 -7.00
N LEU A 177 -24.64 13.90 -7.39
CA LEU A 177 -24.61 13.33 -8.74
C LEU A 177 -25.91 12.60 -9.04
N ALA A 178 -26.40 11.75 -8.15
CA ALA A 178 -27.67 11.05 -8.33
C ALA A 178 -28.85 12.01 -8.55
N TYR A 179 -28.86 13.15 -7.83
CA TYR A 179 -29.86 14.19 -8.04
C TYR A 179 -29.77 14.82 -9.44
N TYR A 180 -28.57 15.17 -9.90
CA TYR A 180 -28.39 15.77 -11.23
C TYR A 180 -28.60 14.76 -12.35
N GLU A 181 -28.26 13.49 -12.16
CA GLU A 181 -28.51 12.41 -13.12
C GLU A 181 -30.02 12.21 -13.33
N ALA A 182 -30.82 12.22 -12.25
CA ALA A 182 -32.28 12.20 -12.35
C ALA A 182 -32.83 13.41 -13.11
N LYS A 183 -32.27 14.60 -12.87
CA LYS A 183 -32.66 15.82 -13.59
C LYS A 183 -32.29 15.78 -15.08
N VAL A 184 -31.13 15.22 -15.41
CA VAL A 184 -30.71 15.02 -16.81
C VAL A 184 -31.63 14.03 -17.51
N ALA A 185 -32.02 12.94 -16.84
CA ALA A 185 -32.99 11.98 -17.38
C ALA A 185 -34.35 12.65 -17.66
N GLU A 186 -34.87 13.46 -16.74
CA GLU A 186 -36.11 14.22 -16.97
C GLU A 186 -36.01 15.18 -18.16
N GLN A 187 -34.88 15.89 -18.29
CA GLN A 187 -34.62 16.78 -19.42
C GLN A 187 -34.49 16.03 -20.74
N GLN A 188 -33.87 14.86 -20.72
CA GLN A 188 -33.73 13.99 -21.88
C GLN A 188 -35.09 13.48 -22.35
N GLU A 189 -35.96 13.04 -21.43
CA GLU A 189 -37.34 12.65 -21.76
C GLU A 189 -38.16 13.82 -22.33
N ALA A 190 -38.02 15.02 -21.77
CA ALA A 190 -38.71 16.20 -22.27
C ALA A 190 -38.25 16.57 -23.69
N LEU A 191 -36.94 16.48 -23.96
CA LEU A 191 -36.38 16.67 -25.30
C LEU A 191 -36.89 15.61 -26.28
N GLU A 192 -36.93 14.35 -25.87
CA GLU A 192 -37.45 13.26 -26.70
C GLU A 192 -38.93 13.44 -27.04
N ARG A 193 -39.74 13.94 -26.10
CA ARG A 193 -41.16 14.29 -26.37
C ARG A 193 -41.28 15.42 -27.38
N MET A 194 -40.51 16.50 -27.24
CA MET A 194 -40.52 17.61 -28.20
C MET A 194 -40.03 17.17 -29.59
N ASN A 195 -39.03 16.29 -29.64
CA ASN A 195 -38.53 15.76 -30.90
C ASN A 195 -39.57 14.85 -31.57
N LEU A 196 -40.32 14.07 -30.79
CA LEU A 196 -41.43 13.26 -31.29
C LEU A 196 -42.58 14.13 -31.82
N GLU A 197 -42.96 15.18 -31.09
CA GLU A 197 -43.98 16.14 -31.50
C GLU A 197 -43.62 16.81 -32.83
N LYS A 198 -42.37 17.27 -32.97
CA LYS A 198 -41.88 17.86 -34.21
C LYS A 198 -41.93 16.90 -35.40
N VAL A 199 -41.57 15.63 -35.19
CA VAL A 199 -41.60 14.61 -36.26
C VAL A 199 -43.03 14.27 -36.69
N LEU A 200 -44.02 14.38 -35.79
CA LEU A 200 -45.43 14.19 -36.14
C LEU A 200 -45.98 15.40 -36.91
N ASP A 201 -45.62 16.62 -36.50
CA ASP A 201 -46.00 17.88 -37.17
C ASP A 201 -45.45 17.95 -38.60
N ASP A 202 -44.16 17.68 -38.80
CA ASP A 202 -43.51 17.62 -40.13
C ASP A 202 -44.07 16.49 -41.03
N GLY A 203 -44.81 15.51 -40.48
CA GLY A 203 -45.41 14.40 -41.21
C GLY A 203 -46.86 14.63 -41.66
N GLU A 204 -47.56 15.61 -41.06
CA GLU A 204 -48.93 15.98 -41.44
C GLU A 204 -48.94 16.98 -42.62
N GLU A 205 -47.91 17.82 -42.78
CA GLU A 205 -47.83 18.80 -43.89
C GLU A 205 -47.64 18.18 -45.30
N GLU A 206 -47.14 16.94 -45.40
CA GLU A 206 -46.97 16.23 -46.69
C GLU A 206 -48.24 15.51 -47.18
N ALA A 207 -49.31 15.43 -46.37
CA ALA A 207 -50.53 14.70 -46.72
C ALA A 207 -51.62 15.56 -47.40
N ASP A 208 -51.55 16.89 -47.27
CA ASP A 208 -52.58 17.82 -47.75
C ASP A 208 -52.29 18.45 -49.14
N GLY A 209 -51.27 17.94 -49.86
CA GLY A 209 -50.82 18.50 -51.15
C GLY A 209 -51.38 17.86 -52.43
N ASP A 210 -52.07 16.72 -52.36
CA ASP A 210 -52.40 15.86 -53.51
C ASP A 210 -53.92 15.74 -53.83
N GLU A 211 -54.75 16.71 -53.44
CA GLU A 211 -56.17 16.77 -53.82
C GLU A 211 -56.56 18.10 -54.52
N GLU A 212 -55.98 18.41 -55.68
CA GLU A 212 -56.68 19.13 -56.78
C GLU A 212 -55.89 18.97 -58.10
N ALA A 213 -56.35 18.07 -58.98
CA ALA A 213 -55.97 18.01 -60.39
C ALA A 213 -57.14 17.52 -61.26
#